data_AF-A0A6A4W1U3-F1
#
_entry.id   AF-A0A6A4W1U3-F1
#
_cell.length_a   1.000
_cell.length_b   1.000
_cell.length_c   1.000
_cell.angle_alpha   90.00
_cell.angle_beta   90.00
_cell.angle_gamma   90.00
#
_symmetry.space_group_name_H-M   'P 1'
#
loop_
_entity.id
_entity.type
_entity.pdbx_description
1 polymer ?
#
loop_
_entity_poly.entity_id
_entity_poly.type
_entity_poly.pdbx_seq_one_letter_code
_entity_poly.pdbx_strand_id
1 'polypeptide(L)'
;MADGQNFTLDPCTQCSCQGSTSVCARQSCPELACPLVHQVYSPDRCCPVCRRPERVRRVCRYLGKTYEDGESWPMRNPCASCTCSGGQPRCEFQMCPPEGPDCPPGHHAARLAGQCCEQCVEDDAVCTVFGDPHYNTFDGKMYNYQGTCKYQLAKDCVDKSFSIRVNNSPRRSRFFSWTQSATIKAGDLRIALRQKKRVKVNNRRADLPYFELGKVSISQDPDDNYNVVVKLSDLGVSVLWDGDSFLQVKVPPSYKNKMCGLCGNYNGNKTDDFTTRRGRQVKLTRRFARSWLVGARTLCMAQSRRQTRRHRKRKPKSCGGDRAARATAVRQCNRLKSARFADCHPEVHPAPFFK
;
A
#
# COMPACT_ATOMS: atom_id res chain seq x y z
N MET A 1 -1.29 92.05 1.93
CA MET A 1 -1.63 91.00 0.94
C MET A 1 -1.75 91.68 -0.41
N ALA A 2 -1.25 91.05 -1.47
CA ALA A 2 -1.37 91.61 -2.82
C ALA A 2 -2.82 91.51 -3.30
N ASP A 3 -3.24 92.46 -4.14
CA ASP A 3 -4.56 92.41 -4.78
C ASP A 3 -4.66 91.13 -5.64
N GLY A 4 -5.74 90.36 -5.47
CA GLY A 4 -5.92 89.04 -6.09
C GLY A 4 -5.34 87.83 -5.32
N GLN A 5 -4.74 88.03 -4.14
CA GLN A 5 -4.21 86.91 -3.34
C GLN A 5 -5.34 86.15 -2.63
N ASN A 6 -5.40 84.82 -2.85
CA ASN A 6 -6.34 83.91 -2.19
C ASN A 6 -5.72 83.29 -0.94
N PHE A 7 -6.50 83.18 0.14
CA PHE A 7 -6.11 82.50 1.38
C PHE A 7 -7.30 81.78 2.02
N THR A 8 -7.01 80.71 2.74
CA THR A 8 -8.02 79.94 3.49
C THR A 8 -7.90 80.25 4.97
N LEU A 9 -9.00 80.67 5.60
CA LEU A 9 -9.05 80.88 7.05
C LEU A 9 -9.28 79.58 7.82
N ASP A 10 -10.13 78.73 7.26
CA ASP A 10 -10.47 77.42 7.76
C ASP A 10 -10.89 76.54 6.56
N PRO A 11 -11.08 75.22 6.74
CA PRO A 11 -11.42 74.33 5.64
C PRO A 11 -12.71 74.69 4.87
N CYS A 12 -13.62 75.47 5.47
CA CYS A 12 -14.87 75.94 4.86
C CYS A 12 -14.80 77.36 4.28
N THR A 13 -13.76 78.15 4.58
CA THR A 13 -13.76 79.58 4.28
C THR A 13 -12.58 79.95 3.38
N GLN A 14 -12.89 80.31 2.13
CA GLN A 14 -11.93 80.84 1.16
C GLN A 14 -12.13 82.34 1.01
N CYS A 15 -11.03 83.09 1.13
CA CYS A 15 -11.01 84.54 1.03
C CYS A 15 -10.09 84.99 -0.09
N SER A 16 -10.44 86.12 -0.71
CA SER A 16 -9.62 86.82 -1.70
C SER A 16 -9.49 88.28 -1.32
N CYS A 17 -8.30 88.86 -1.50
CA CYS A 17 -8.11 90.30 -1.36
C CYS A 17 -8.50 91.02 -2.65
N GLN A 18 -9.44 91.96 -2.54
CA GLN A 18 -9.89 92.84 -3.63
C GLN A 18 -9.88 94.29 -3.12
N GLY A 19 -9.05 95.15 -3.71
CA GLY A 19 -9.08 96.60 -3.46
C GLY A 19 -8.93 96.98 -1.98
N SER A 20 -8.01 96.35 -1.25
CA SER A 20 -7.80 96.50 0.21
C SER A 20 -8.89 95.92 1.12
N THR A 21 -9.85 95.19 0.58
CA THR A 21 -10.89 94.47 1.35
C THR A 21 -10.78 92.96 1.15
N SER A 22 -11.03 92.20 2.21
CA SER A 22 -11.10 90.73 2.14
C SER A 22 -12.53 90.30 1.83
N VAL A 23 -12.75 89.69 0.65
CA VAL A 23 -14.03 89.09 0.26
C VAL A 23 -13.94 87.58 0.49
N CYS A 24 -14.76 87.07 1.41
CA CYS A 24 -14.75 85.66 1.81
C CYS A 24 -16.04 84.96 1.40
N ALA A 25 -15.90 83.73 0.89
CA ALA A 25 -16.99 82.81 0.65
C ALA A 25 -16.87 81.62 1.61
N ARG A 26 -17.95 81.35 2.34
CA ARG A 26 -18.05 80.19 3.23
C ARG A 26 -18.88 79.10 2.58
N GLN A 27 -18.32 77.90 2.50
CA GLN A 27 -19.01 76.72 2.01
C GLN A 27 -20.05 76.24 3.04
N SER A 28 -21.28 75.99 2.57
CA SER A 28 -22.32 75.31 3.33
C SER A 28 -22.29 73.80 3.04
N CYS A 29 -22.51 72.98 4.07
CA CYS A 29 -22.46 71.54 3.92
C CYS A 29 -23.82 70.95 3.51
N PRO A 30 -23.82 69.97 2.59
CA PRO A 30 -25.05 69.30 2.17
C PRO A 30 -25.61 68.42 3.29
N GLU A 31 -26.92 68.20 3.29
CA GLU A 31 -27.53 67.19 4.17
C GLU A 31 -27.07 65.79 3.78
N LEU A 32 -26.57 65.04 4.76
CA LEU A 32 -26.12 63.67 4.57
C LEU A 32 -27.24 62.69 4.91
N ALA A 33 -27.42 61.68 4.07
CA ALA A 33 -28.43 60.63 4.27
C ALA A 33 -28.13 59.66 5.43
N CYS A 34 -27.02 59.83 6.16
CA CYS A 34 -26.64 58.97 7.28
C CYS A 34 -26.87 59.64 8.64
N PRO A 35 -27.26 58.87 9.68
CA PRO A 35 -27.39 59.38 11.05
C PRO A 35 -26.10 60.03 11.57
N LEU A 36 -26.24 61.00 12.49
CA LEU A 36 -25.13 61.76 13.09
C LEU A 36 -23.99 60.88 13.63
N VAL A 37 -24.31 59.72 14.20
CA VAL A 37 -23.31 58.77 14.75
C VAL A 37 -22.36 58.19 13.69
N HIS A 38 -22.74 58.24 12.41
CA HIS A 38 -21.95 57.73 11.30
C HIS A 38 -21.26 58.84 10.49
N GLN A 39 -21.41 60.10 10.90
CA GLN A 39 -20.75 61.23 10.25
C GLN A 39 -19.33 61.42 10.81
N VAL A 40 -18.34 61.47 9.92
CA VAL A 40 -16.94 61.64 10.30
C VAL A 40 -16.46 63.03 9.88
N TYR A 41 -15.93 63.78 10.84
CA TYR A 41 -15.34 65.09 10.66
C TYR A 41 -13.82 64.95 10.61
N SER A 42 -13.16 65.62 9.66
CA SER A 42 -11.70 65.66 9.55
C SER A 42 -11.23 67.11 9.63
N PRO A 43 -10.10 67.40 10.31
CA PRO A 43 -9.57 68.77 10.42
C PRO A 43 -9.34 69.47 9.09
N ASP A 44 -9.08 68.71 8.01
CA ASP A 44 -8.71 69.25 6.70
C ASP A 44 -9.88 69.37 5.71
N ARG A 45 -11.12 69.10 6.13
CA ARG A 45 -12.29 69.16 5.25
C ARG A 45 -13.40 70.00 5.88
N CYS A 46 -14.06 70.80 5.04
CA CYS A 46 -15.21 71.58 5.48
C CYS A 46 -16.38 70.70 5.97
N CYS A 47 -16.71 69.66 5.19
CA CYS A 47 -17.95 68.91 5.39
C CYS A 47 -17.71 67.47 5.87
N PRO A 48 -18.57 66.97 6.77
CA PRO A 48 -18.50 65.59 7.20
C PRO A 48 -18.80 64.64 6.04
N VAL A 49 -18.35 63.40 6.19
CA VAL A 49 -18.68 62.32 5.26
C VAL A 49 -19.30 61.14 5.99
N CYS A 50 -20.20 60.43 5.33
CA CYS A 50 -20.76 59.20 5.89
C CYS A 50 -19.69 58.10 5.93
N ARG A 51 -19.40 57.58 7.12
CA ARG A 51 -18.61 56.36 7.28
C ARG A 51 -19.39 55.22 6.65
N ARG A 52 -18.90 54.66 5.54
CA ARG A 52 -19.43 53.40 5.02
C ARG A 52 -19.21 52.35 6.10
N PRO A 53 -20.24 51.57 6.52
CA PRO A 53 -19.98 50.44 7.37
C PRO A 53 -19.01 49.52 6.62
N GLU A 54 -17.84 49.28 7.20
CA GLU A 54 -16.98 48.20 6.72
C GLU A 54 -17.84 46.95 6.73
N ARG A 55 -17.99 46.31 5.56
CA ARG A 55 -18.56 44.97 5.50
C ARG A 55 -17.64 44.11 6.36
N VAL A 56 -18.04 43.85 7.60
CA VAL A 56 -17.32 42.95 8.50
C VAL A 56 -17.23 41.63 7.75
N ARG A 57 -16.06 41.34 7.18
CA ARG A 57 -15.84 40.11 6.43
C ARG A 57 -15.89 38.98 7.44
N ARG A 58 -17.02 38.30 7.47
CA ARG A 58 -17.30 37.14 8.34
C ARG A 58 -16.60 35.93 7.75
N VAL A 59 -15.27 35.88 7.91
CA VAL A 59 -14.42 34.81 7.38
C VAL A 59 -13.87 33.97 8.51
N CYS A 60 -13.74 32.67 8.26
CA CYS A 60 -13.11 31.72 9.16
C CYS A 60 -11.66 31.52 8.76
N ARG A 61 -10.77 31.30 9.74
CA ARG A 61 -9.36 30.99 9.47
C ARG A 61 -9.00 29.64 10.08
N TYR A 62 -8.49 28.73 9.26
CA TYR A 62 -8.06 27.41 9.70
C TYR A 62 -6.78 26.99 8.98
N LEU A 63 -5.75 26.63 9.75
CA LEU A 63 -4.41 26.25 9.26
C LEU A 63 -3.80 27.23 8.23
N GLY A 64 -3.97 28.53 8.47
CA GLY A 64 -3.46 29.58 7.58
C GLY A 64 -4.27 29.79 6.29
N LYS A 65 -5.30 28.97 6.03
CA LYS A 65 -6.29 29.21 4.97
C LYS A 65 -7.47 30.02 5.52
N THR A 66 -7.99 30.92 4.69
CA THR A 66 -9.19 31.71 5.01
C THR A 66 -10.35 31.13 4.22
N TYR A 67 -11.49 30.99 4.89
CA TYR A 67 -12.72 30.40 4.37
C TYR A 67 -13.83 31.45 4.43
N GLU A 68 -14.54 31.64 3.33
CA GLU A 68 -15.70 32.52 3.26
C GLU A 68 -16.91 31.89 3.95
N ASP A 69 -17.93 32.71 4.24
CA ASP A 69 -19.17 32.25 4.84
C ASP A 69 -19.84 31.19 3.94
N GLY A 70 -20.19 30.04 4.52
CA GLY A 70 -20.71 28.87 3.81
C GLY A 70 -19.65 27.90 3.29
N GLU A 71 -18.36 28.26 3.27
CA GLU A 71 -17.31 27.32 2.83
C GLU A 71 -17.03 26.24 3.88
N SER A 72 -16.78 25.02 3.40
CA SER A 72 -16.51 23.85 4.23
C SER A 72 -15.09 23.33 4.07
N TRP A 73 -14.49 22.81 5.14
CA TRP A 73 -13.16 22.21 5.11
C TRP A 73 -13.03 20.98 6.01
N PRO A 74 -12.20 20.00 5.62
CA PRO A 74 -11.86 18.89 6.51
C PRO A 74 -10.92 19.35 7.61
N MET A 75 -11.11 18.81 8.81
CA MET A 75 -10.17 18.97 9.92
C MET A 75 -8.97 18.02 9.77
N ARG A 76 -7.93 18.20 10.60
CA ARG A 76 -6.82 17.23 10.71
C ARG A 76 -7.31 15.82 11.05
N ASN A 77 -8.36 15.74 11.87
CA ASN A 77 -9.08 14.49 12.08
C ASN A 77 -10.03 14.29 10.89
N PRO A 78 -9.89 13.20 10.10
CA PRO A 78 -10.76 12.94 8.96
C PRO A 78 -12.23 12.72 9.35
N CYS A 79 -12.53 12.50 10.64
CA CYS A 79 -13.89 12.40 11.16
C CYS A 79 -14.56 13.73 11.48
N ALA A 80 -13.92 14.87 11.22
CA ALA A 80 -14.52 16.16 11.44
C ALA A 80 -14.41 17.04 10.20
N SER A 81 -15.49 17.73 9.89
CA SER A 81 -15.50 18.80 8.90
C SER A 81 -16.19 20.01 9.50
N CYS A 82 -15.84 21.20 9.03
CA CYS A 82 -16.45 22.42 9.52
C CYS A 82 -16.85 23.32 8.38
N THR A 83 -17.90 24.08 8.61
CA THR A 83 -18.44 25.08 7.70
C THR A 83 -18.32 26.45 8.36
N CYS A 84 -17.92 27.47 7.62
CA CYS A 84 -17.93 28.82 8.15
C CYS A 84 -19.36 29.33 8.24
N SER A 85 -19.78 29.80 9.42
CA SER A 85 -21.11 30.39 9.60
C SER A 85 -21.00 31.65 10.45
N GLY A 86 -21.22 32.80 9.83
CA GLY A 86 -21.12 34.11 10.45
C GLY A 86 -19.72 34.46 10.94
N GLY A 87 -18.66 33.90 10.34
CA GLY A 87 -17.27 34.07 10.77
C GLY A 87 -16.85 33.13 11.91
N GLN A 88 -17.73 32.19 12.28
CA GLN A 88 -17.45 31.16 13.28
C GLN A 88 -17.51 29.76 12.64
N PRO A 89 -16.49 28.90 12.85
CA PRO A 89 -16.55 27.51 12.42
C PRO A 89 -17.67 26.74 13.11
N ARG A 90 -18.54 26.10 12.34
CA ARG A 90 -19.53 25.12 12.80
C ARG A 90 -19.08 23.74 12.34
N CYS A 91 -18.77 22.86 13.29
CA CYS A 91 -18.13 21.59 13.01
C CYS A 91 -19.08 20.42 13.24
N GLU A 92 -19.05 19.47 12.33
CA GLU A 92 -19.77 18.20 12.41
C GLU A 92 -18.79 17.05 12.53
N PHE A 93 -19.16 16.06 13.35
CA PHE A 93 -18.35 14.89 13.64
C PHE A 93 -19.04 13.63 13.12
N GLN A 94 -18.35 12.90 12.25
CA GLN A 94 -18.78 11.59 11.81
C GLN A 94 -18.44 10.57 12.91
N MET A 95 -19.46 9.83 13.36
CA MET A 95 -19.28 8.69 14.26
C MET A 95 -19.14 7.41 13.44
N CYS A 96 -18.20 6.56 13.82
CA CYS A 96 -18.01 5.24 13.21
C CYS A 96 -18.72 4.16 14.02
N PRO A 97 -19.22 3.09 13.38
CA PRO A 97 -19.75 1.92 14.07
C PRO A 97 -18.70 1.35 15.05
N PRO A 98 -19.06 1.01 16.30
CA PRO A 98 -18.12 0.48 17.29
C PRO A 98 -17.48 -0.85 16.88
N GLU A 99 -18.24 -1.68 16.17
CA GLU A 99 -17.85 -3.03 15.76
C GLU A 99 -17.17 -3.08 14.38
N GLY A 100 -17.06 -1.94 13.70
CA GLY A 100 -16.55 -1.87 12.32
C GLY A 100 -17.52 -2.45 11.28
N PRO A 101 -17.11 -2.48 9.99
CA PRO A 101 -17.90 -3.10 8.93
C PRO A 101 -17.77 -4.63 8.95
N ASP A 102 -18.86 -5.34 8.68
CA ASP A 102 -18.82 -6.77 8.38
C ASP A 102 -18.26 -6.98 6.96
N CYS A 103 -17.12 -7.67 6.86
CA CYS A 103 -16.36 -7.76 5.61
C CYS A 103 -16.58 -9.09 4.89
N PRO A 104 -16.71 -9.06 3.54
CA PRO A 104 -16.83 -10.28 2.77
C PRO A 104 -15.54 -11.13 2.86
N PRO A 105 -15.60 -12.44 2.59
CA PRO A 105 -14.42 -13.30 2.62
C PRO A 105 -13.25 -12.75 1.77
N GLY A 106 -12.04 -12.82 2.31
CA GLY A 106 -10.83 -12.26 1.69
C GLY A 106 -10.71 -10.74 1.81
N HIS A 107 -11.46 -10.12 2.73
CA HIS A 107 -11.33 -8.72 3.09
C HIS A 107 -11.26 -8.57 4.62
N HIS A 108 -10.61 -7.52 5.10
CA HIS A 108 -10.59 -7.13 6.50
C HIS A 108 -10.95 -5.66 6.67
N ALA A 109 -11.40 -5.28 7.86
CA ALA A 109 -11.63 -3.89 8.20
C ALA A 109 -10.29 -3.16 8.38
N ALA A 110 -10.08 -2.07 7.65
CA ALA A 110 -8.93 -1.19 7.84
C ALA A 110 -9.29 0.28 7.61
N ARG A 111 -8.67 1.16 8.38
CA ARG A 111 -8.78 2.61 8.19
C ARG A 111 -7.77 3.08 7.14
N LEU A 112 -8.28 3.49 5.97
CA LEU A 112 -7.45 4.05 4.90
C LEU A 112 -6.99 5.48 5.23
N ALA A 113 -5.85 5.88 4.66
CA ALA A 113 -5.30 7.22 4.88
C ALA A 113 -6.30 8.32 4.47
N GLY A 114 -6.60 9.22 5.39
CA GLY A 114 -7.54 10.33 5.17
C GLY A 114 -9.03 9.95 5.30
N GLN A 115 -9.36 8.70 5.61
CA GLN A 115 -10.74 8.25 5.82
C GLN A 115 -11.11 8.27 7.31
N CYS A 116 -12.35 8.66 7.61
CA CYS A 116 -12.85 8.66 8.99
C CYS A 116 -13.06 7.24 9.51
N CYS A 117 -13.84 6.42 8.80
CA CYS A 117 -14.20 5.09 9.28
C CYS A 117 -13.44 3.98 8.56
N GLU A 118 -13.37 2.82 9.21
CA GLU A 118 -12.84 1.61 8.61
C GLU A 118 -13.70 1.17 7.44
N GLN A 119 -13.04 0.60 6.45
CA GLN A 119 -13.66 0.06 5.25
C GLN A 119 -13.11 -1.34 5.02
N CYS A 120 -13.88 -2.17 4.34
CA CYS A 120 -13.41 -3.49 3.94
C CYS A 120 -12.38 -3.33 2.82
N VAL A 121 -11.14 -3.67 3.14
CA VAL A 121 -10.02 -3.70 2.20
C VAL A 121 -9.73 -5.14 1.84
N GLU A 122 -9.42 -5.38 0.58
CA GLU A 122 -9.08 -6.73 0.12
C GLU A 122 -7.73 -7.17 0.68
N ASP A 123 -7.66 -8.43 1.11
CA ASP A 123 -6.44 -9.03 1.64
C ASP A 123 -5.35 -9.19 0.57
N ASP A 124 -4.09 -9.16 1.02
CA ASP A 124 -2.96 -9.53 0.19
C ASP A 124 -3.09 -10.98 -0.29
N ALA A 125 -2.81 -11.22 -1.57
CA ALA A 125 -2.75 -12.58 -2.08
C ALA A 125 -1.45 -13.27 -1.67
N VAL A 126 -1.58 -14.54 -1.25
CA VAL A 126 -0.48 -15.31 -0.68
C VAL A 126 -0.15 -16.51 -1.57
N CYS A 127 1.11 -16.59 -2.02
CA CYS A 127 1.67 -17.77 -2.65
C CYS A 127 2.67 -18.44 -1.70
N THR A 128 2.58 -19.77 -1.54
CA THR A 128 3.51 -20.53 -0.68
C THR A 128 4.24 -21.63 -1.45
N VAL A 129 5.48 -21.90 -1.01
CA VAL A 129 6.30 -23.04 -1.43
C VAL A 129 6.79 -23.76 -0.19
N PHE A 130 6.52 -25.05 -0.07
CA PHE A 130 6.83 -25.83 1.13
C PHE A 130 7.12 -27.30 0.82
N GLY A 131 7.85 -27.99 1.69
CA GLY A 131 8.09 -29.43 1.55
C GLY A 131 8.88 -29.81 0.28
N ASP A 132 8.40 -30.81 -0.49
CA ASP A 132 9.14 -31.46 -1.57
C ASP A 132 8.62 -31.23 -3.02
N PRO A 133 8.79 -30.04 -3.58
CA PRO A 133 8.11 -28.80 -3.23
C PRO A 133 6.64 -28.86 -3.66
N HIS A 134 5.76 -28.54 -2.71
CA HIS A 134 4.38 -28.19 -2.93
C HIS A 134 4.28 -26.69 -3.16
N TYR A 135 3.40 -26.30 -4.06
CA TYR A 135 3.10 -24.92 -4.38
C TYR A 135 1.63 -24.66 -4.10
N ASN A 136 1.32 -23.51 -3.50
CA ASN A 136 0.00 -22.92 -3.50
C ASN A 136 0.06 -21.58 -4.23
N THR A 137 -0.69 -21.44 -5.32
CA THR A 137 -0.75 -20.19 -6.11
C THR A 137 -1.51 -19.10 -5.37
N PHE A 138 -1.45 -17.87 -5.89
CA PHE A 138 -2.21 -16.75 -5.36
C PHE A 138 -3.73 -16.99 -5.36
N ASP A 139 -4.24 -17.75 -6.34
CA ASP A 139 -5.66 -18.08 -6.45
C ASP A 139 -6.01 -19.42 -5.74
N GLY A 140 -5.09 -19.99 -4.97
CA GLY A 140 -5.33 -21.17 -4.13
C GLY A 140 -5.19 -22.53 -4.83
N LYS A 141 -4.57 -22.59 -6.01
CA LYS A 141 -4.29 -23.87 -6.68
C LYS A 141 -3.07 -24.54 -6.06
N MET A 142 -3.32 -25.68 -5.41
CA MET A 142 -2.24 -26.54 -4.92
C MET A 142 -1.74 -27.52 -5.98
N TYR A 143 -0.41 -27.65 -6.11
CA TYR A 143 0.22 -28.63 -6.99
C TYR A 143 1.66 -28.98 -6.58
N ASN A 144 2.15 -30.12 -7.08
CA ASN A 144 3.46 -30.64 -6.73
C ASN A 144 4.38 -30.65 -7.95
N TYR A 145 5.61 -30.19 -7.80
CA TYR A 145 6.59 -30.22 -8.89
C TYR A 145 8.04 -30.38 -8.44
N GLN A 146 8.58 -31.58 -8.63
CA GLN A 146 9.93 -31.97 -8.18
C GLN A 146 11.05 -31.58 -9.16
N GLY A 147 11.06 -30.32 -9.60
CA GLY A 147 12.11 -29.79 -10.49
C GLY A 147 13.35 -29.35 -9.74
N THR A 148 14.54 -29.85 -10.11
CA THR A 148 15.84 -29.55 -9.47
C THR A 148 16.61 -28.46 -10.22
N CYS A 149 16.01 -27.28 -10.34
CA CYS A 149 16.58 -26.16 -11.10
C CYS A 149 16.14 -24.79 -10.57
N LYS A 150 16.57 -23.75 -11.28
CA LYS A 150 16.10 -22.38 -11.05
C LYS A 150 14.81 -22.09 -11.81
N TYR A 151 13.81 -21.56 -11.10
CA TYR A 151 12.50 -21.24 -11.65
C TYR A 151 12.10 -19.81 -11.34
N GLN A 152 11.28 -19.23 -12.21
CA GLN A 152 10.54 -18.00 -11.92
C GLN A 152 9.36 -18.36 -11.02
N LEU A 153 9.40 -17.93 -9.76
CA LEU A 153 8.32 -18.22 -8.81
C LEU A 153 7.14 -17.26 -9.03
N ALA A 154 7.39 -15.97 -8.83
CA ALA A 154 6.44 -14.90 -9.04
C ALA A 154 7.15 -13.73 -9.71
N LYS A 155 6.46 -12.99 -10.57
CA LYS A 155 6.97 -11.81 -11.25
C LYS A 155 5.78 -10.92 -11.60
N ASP A 156 5.95 -9.62 -11.45
CA ASP A 156 5.10 -8.66 -12.14
C ASP A 156 5.46 -8.62 -13.63
N CYS A 157 4.54 -9.06 -14.47
CA CYS A 157 4.77 -9.29 -15.88
C CYS A 157 4.24 -8.15 -16.75
N VAL A 158 3.55 -7.18 -16.14
CA VAL A 158 3.04 -5.97 -16.79
C VAL A 158 4.02 -4.82 -16.53
N ASP A 159 4.14 -4.36 -15.29
CA ASP A 159 4.95 -3.17 -14.96
C ASP A 159 6.43 -3.53 -14.75
N LYS A 160 6.73 -4.82 -14.57
CA LYS A 160 8.08 -5.38 -14.35
C LYS A 160 8.76 -4.81 -13.10
N SER A 161 7.98 -4.45 -12.07
CA SER A 161 8.48 -3.83 -10.84
C SER A 161 9.36 -4.77 -10.01
N PHE A 162 9.01 -6.07 -9.95
CA PHE A 162 9.80 -7.06 -9.22
C PHE A 162 9.80 -8.46 -9.84
N SER A 163 10.74 -9.30 -9.41
CA SER A 163 10.75 -10.73 -9.71
C SER A 163 11.36 -11.57 -8.59
N ILE A 164 10.75 -12.72 -8.32
CA ILE A 164 11.18 -13.68 -7.30
C ILE A 164 11.49 -15.00 -7.98
N ARG A 165 12.71 -15.49 -7.79
CA ARG A 165 13.19 -16.75 -8.35
C ARG A 165 13.59 -17.70 -7.24
N VAL A 166 13.23 -18.97 -7.39
CA VAL A 166 13.65 -20.04 -6.47
C VAL A 166 14.68 -20.92 -7.14
N ASN A 167 15.62 -21.42 -6.34
CA ASN A 167 16.55 -22.47 -6.74
C ASN A 167 16.24 -23.75 -5.97
N ASN A 168 15.78 -24.77 -6.69
CA ASN A 168 15.43 -26.04 -6.11
C ASN A 168 16.56 -27.05 -6.28
N SER A 169 16.97 -27.68 -5.19
CA SER A 169 18.06 -28.68 -5.16
C SER A 169 17.58 -30.01 -4.57
N PRO A 170 18.20 -31.16 -4.92
CA PRO A 170 17.89 -32.43 -4.26
C PRO A 170 18.31 -32.39 -2.78
N ARG A 171 17.45 -32.76 -1.81
CA ARG A 171 17.82 -32.80 -0.38
C ARG A 171 18.13 -34.22 0.06
N ARG A 172 19.40 -34.49 0.40
CA ARG A 172 19.90 -35.75 1.03
C ARG A 172 19.48 -37.06 0.32
N SER A 173 18.76 -36.96 -0.79
CA SER A 173 18.09 -37.98 -1.59
C SER A 173 17.91 -37.38 -2.98
N ARG A 174 18.06 -38.20 -4.03
CA ARG A 174 17.90 -37.76 -5.42
C ARG A 174 16.45 -37.82 -5.91
N PHE A 175 15.49 -38.09 -5.02
CA PHE A 175 14.06 -38.27 -5.34
C PHE A 175 13.18 -37.07 -5.03
N PHE A 176 13.62 -36.17 -4.15
CA PHE A 176 12.84 -35.05 -3.64
C PHE A 176 13.62 -33.74 -3.82
N SER A 177 12.99 -32.70 -4.36
CA SER A 177 13.61 -31.37 -4.54
C SER A 177 13.05 -30.34 -3.58
N TRP A 178 13.90 -29.43 -3.13
CA TRP A 178 13.64 -28.54 -2.00
C TRP A 178 14.08 -27.15 -2.39
N THR A 179 13.29 -26.14 -2.03
CA THR A 179 13.67 -24.74 -2.24
C THR A 179 14.89 -24.46 -1.39
N GLN A 180 16.07 -24.33 -2.00
CA GLN A 180 17.31 -24.12 -1.27
C GLN A 180 17.61 -22.64 -1.03
N SER A 181 17.11 -21.80 -1.94
CA SER A 181 17.30 -20.35 -1.86
C SER A 181 16.29 -19.63 -2.72
N ALA A 182 16.00 -18.39 -2.33
CA ALA A 182 15.23 -17.45 -3.12
C ALA A 182 16.11 -16.26 -3.54
N THR A 183 15.79 -15.65 -4.68
CA THR A 183 16.38 -14.41 -5.13
C THR A 183 15.26 -13.46 -5.52
N ILE A 184 15.21 -12.32 -4.83
CA ILE A 184 14.28 -11.22 -5.08
C ILE A 184 15.04 -10.14 -5.84
N LYS A 185 14.40 -9.57 -6.86
CA LYS A 185 14.90 -8.42 -7.60
C LYS A 185 13.81 -7.37 -7.72
N ALA A 186 14.14 -6.12 -7.43
CA ALA A 186 13.27 -4.95 -7.64
C ALA A 186 14.18 -3.74 -7.92
N GLY A 187 14.03 -3.10 -9.09
CA GLY A 187 14.97 -2.08 -9.54
C GLY A 187 16.44 -2.54 -9.53
N ASP A 188 17.29 -1.80 -8.84
CA ASP A 188 18.71 -2.09 -8.63
C ASP A 188 18.96 -3.10 -7.49
N LEU A 189 17.96 -3.37 -6.65
CA LEU A 189 18.09 -4.31 -5.54
C LEU A 189 18.11 -5.76 -6.00
N ARG A 190 19.05 -6.51 -5.43
CA ARG A 190 19.13 -7.97 -5.54
C ARG A 190 19.33 -8.60 -4.16
N ILE A 191 18.27 -9.21 -3.64
CA ILE A 191 18.27 -9.86 -2.33
C ILE A 191 18.33 -11.37 -2.54
N ALA A 192 19.25 -12.06 -1.88
CA ALA A 192 19.35 -13.51 -1.90
C ALA A 192 19.15 -14.08 -0.50
N LEU A 193 18.12 -14.91 -0.37
CA LEU A 193 17.78 -15.64 0.86
C LEU A 193 18.31 -17.07 0.73
N ARG A 194 19.12 -17.50 1.69
CA ARG A 194 19.73 -18.84 1.69
C ARG A 194 19.43 -19.56 3.00
N GLN A 195 19.69 -20.86 3.01
CA GLN A 195 19.58 -21.68 4.22
C GLN A 195 20.39 -21.12 5.39
N LYS A 196 19.96 -21.46 6.60
CA LYS A 196 20.48 -20.92 7.87
C LYS A 196 20.34 -19.39 7.94
N LYS A 197 19.25 -18.87 7.35
CA LYS A 197 18.87 -17.44 7.37
C LYS A 197 19.94 -16.50 6.83
N ARG A 198 20.79 -16.98 5.91
CA ARG A 198 21.88 -16.18 5.35
C ARG A 198 21.34 -15.24 4.28
N VAL A 199 21.29 -13.95 4.59
CA VAL A 199 20.82 -12.90 3.69
C VAL A 199 22.01 -12.25 2.98
N LYS A 200 21.83 -11.98 1.69
CA LYS A 200 22.73 -11.10 0.93
C LYS A 200 21.94 -10.03 0.20
N VAL A 201 22.39 -8.78 0.28
CA VAL A 201 21.88 -7.65 -0.51
C VAL A 201 22.99 -7.22 -1.46
N ASN A 202 22.70 -7.14 -2.75
CA ASN A 202 23.65 -6.77 -3.81
C ASN A 202 24.98 -7.55 -3.75
N ASN A 203 24.85 -8.86 -3.53
CA ASN A 203 25.94 -9.84 -3.36
C ASN A 203 26.79 -9.71 -2.09
N ARG A 204 26.58 -8.69 -1.26
CA ARG A 204 27.21 -8.53 0.05
C ARG A 204 26.36 -9.18 1.14
N ARG A 205 26.98 -9.74 2.17
CA ARG A 205 26.23 -10.27 3.33
C ARG A 205 25.61 -9.08 4.06
N ALA A 206 24.34 -9.22 4.45
CA ALA A 206 23.65 -8.24 5.27
C ALA A 206 23.36 -8.86 6.63
N ASP A 207 23.58 -8.08 7.69
CA ASP A 207 23.12 -8.40 9.03
C ASP A 207 21.71 -7.82 9.21
N LEU A 208 20.92 -8.44 10.08
CA LEU A 208 19.53 -8.06 10.31
C LEU A 208 19.39 -7.33 11.66
N PRO A 209 18.54 -6.29 11.75
CA PRO A 209 17.69 -5.74 10.68
C PRO A 209 18.50 -4.94 9.63
N TYR A 210 18.02 -4.96 8.39
CA TYR A 210 18.57 -4.20 7.26
C TYR A 210 17.45 -3.34 6.67
N PHE A 211 17.72 -2.07 6.35
CA PHE A 211 16.72 -1.20 5.72
C PHE A 211 17.37 -0.21 4.74
N GLU A 212 16.66 0.08 3.66
CA GLU A 212 16.90 1.19 2.75
C GLU A 212 15.57 1.93 2.58
N LEU A 213 15.55 3.22 2.95
CA LEU A 213 14.32 4.03 2.99
C LEU A 213 13.61 4.02 1.62
N GLY A 214 12.29 3.81 1.64
CA GLY A 214 11.43 3.62 0.45
C GLY A 214 11.63 2.27 -0.26
N LYS A 215 12.85 1.73 -0.29
CA LYS A 215 13.14 0.55 -1.10
C LYS A 215 12.84 -0.79 -0.42
N VAL A 216 13.45 -1.06 0.75
CA VAL A 216 13.37 -2.38 1.38
C VAL A 216 13.57 -2.32 2.89
N SER A 217 12.85 -3.17 3.62
CA SER A 217 13.21 -3.59 4.98
C SER A 217 13.36 -5.11 5.06
N ILE A 218 14.36 -5.57 5.81
CA ILE A 218 14.61 -6.99 6.05
C ILE A 218 14.83 -7.17 7.55
N SER A 219 13.99 -7.97 8.19
CA SER A 219 14.06 -8.23 9.63
C SER A 219 13.82 -9.71 9.92
N GLN A 220 14.04 -10.09 11.16
CA GLN A 220 13.40 -11.29 11.68
C GLN A 220 11.91 -11.00 11.91
N ASP A 221 11.08 -12.03 11.75
CA ASP A 221 9.65 -11.98 12.02
C ASP A 221 9.44 -11.58 13.50
N PRO A 222 8.66 -10.53 13.78
CA PRO A 222 8.47 -10.05 15.14
C PRO A 222 7.75 -11.07 16.04
N ASP A 223 6.94 -11.97 15.47
CA ASP A 223 6.08 -12.87 16.25
C ASP A 223 6.82 -14.13 16.72
N ASP A 224 7.71 -14.68 15.89
CA ASP A 224 8.47 -15.90 16.21
C ASP A 224 9.99 -15.70 16.30
N ASN A 225 10.49 -14.51 15.97
CA ASN A 225 11.91 -14.14 15.88
C ASN A 225 12.76 -15.13 15.07
N TYR A 226 12.13 -15.93 14.23
CA TYR A 226 12.76 -17.05 13.55
C TYR A 226 12.80 -16.81 12.05
N ASN A 227 11.69 -16.46 11.42
CA ASN A 227 11.63 -16.29 9.98
C ASN A 227 12.30 -14.98 9.54
N VAL A 228 12.85 -14.95 8.32
CA VAL A 228 13.33 -13.72 7.70
C VAL A 228 12.19 -13.12 6.88
N VAL A 229 11.83 -11.87 7.14
CA VAL A 229 10.81 -11.12 6.41
C VAL A 229 11.49 -10.03 5.60
N VAL A 230 11.27 -10.03 4.28
CA VAL A 230 11.68 -8.98 3.35
C VAL A 230 10.42 -8.22 2.92
N LYS A 231 10.36 -6.90 3.12
CA LYS A 231 9.29 -6.03 2.61
C LYS A 231 9.87 -5.06 1.60
N LEU A 232 9.34 -5.04 0.38
CA LEU A 232 9.65 -4.04 -0.65
C LEU A 232 8.68 -2.87 -0.45
N SER A 233 9.09 -1.87 0.34
CA SER A 233 8.19 -0.89 0.95
C SER A 233 7.32 -0.14 -0.07
N ASP A 234 7.93 0.46 -1.10
CA ASP A 234 7.19 1.18 -2.16
C ASP A 234 6.29 0.28 -3.02
N LEU A 235 6.54 -1.04 -3.02
CA LEU A 235 5.77 -2.01 -3.81
C LEU A 235 4.69 -2.73 -3.00
N GLY A 236 4.71 -2.64 -1.67
CA GLY A 236 3.83 -3.41 -0.78
C GLY A 236 4.07 -4.93 -0.80
N VAL A 237 5.08 -5.43 -1.53
CA VAL A 237 5.34 -6.86 -1.69
C VAL A 237 6.18 -7.37 -0.52
N SER A 238 5.81 -8.52 0.06
CA SER A 238 6.62 -9.14 1.11
C SER A 238 6.95 -10.61 0.84
N VAL A 239 8.10 -11.03 1.35
CA VAL A 239 8.60 -12.40 1.25
C VAL A 239 9.06 -12.88 2.61
N LEU A 240 8.49 -13.98 3.09
CA LEU A 240 8.88 -14.66 4.31
C LEU A 240 9.66 -15.94 3.99
N TRP A 241 10.77 -16.16 4.69
CA TRP A 241 11.68 -17.30 4.52
C TRP A 241 12.06 -17.91 5.86
N ASP A 242 11.81 -19.21 6.03
CA ASP A 242 12.08 -19.93 7.29
C ASP A 242 13.56 -20.25 7.54
N GLY A 243 14.43 -20.04 6.54
CA GLY A 243 15.83 -20.44 6.65
C GLY A 243 16.12 -21.89 6.28
N ASP A 244 15.14 -22.68 5.85
CA ASP A 244 15.33 -24.05 5.32
C ASP A 244 14.70 -24.24 3.94
N SER A 245 13.37 -24.17 3.82
CA SER A 245 12.67 -24.50 2.57
C SER A 245 11.30 -23.84 2.37
N PHE A 246 10.67 -23.35 3.43
CA PHE A 246 9.40 -22.64 3.35
C PHE A 246 9.61 -21.21 2.86
N LEU A 247 8.85 -20.85 1.82
CA LEU A 247 8.82 -19.50 1.28
C LEU A 247 7.37 -19.08 1.12
N GLN A 248 7.05 -17.87 1.57
CA GLN A 248 5.77 -17.23 1.34
C GLN A 248 5.97 -15.90 0.64
N VAL A 249 5.14 -15.60 -0.35
CA VAL A 249 5.11 -14.32 -1.07
C VAL A 249 3.74 -13.72 -0.88
N LYS A 250 3.66 -12.50 -0.36
CA LYS A 250 2.44 -11.70 -0.31
C LYS A 250 2.52 -10.55 -1.31
N VAL A 251 1.45 -10.32 -2.06
CA VAL A 251 1.32 -9.21 -3.00
C VAL A 251 -0.02 -8.49 -2.78
N PRO A 252 -0.05 -7.14 -2.84
CA PRO A 252 -1.29 -6.41 -2.66
C PRO A 252 -2.25 -6.57 -3.84
N PRO A 253 -3.55 -6.29 -3.65
CA PRO A 253 -4.58 -6.38 -4.69
C PRO A 253 -4.29 -5.60 -5.98
N SER A 254 -3.44 -4.56 -5.91
CA SER A 254 -2.99 -3.79 -7.07
C SER A 254 -2.20 -4.61 -8.11
N TYR A 255 -1.76 -5.83 -7.76
CA TYR A 255 -1.10 -6.77 -8.67
C TYR A 255 -2.04 -7.78 -9.34
N LYS A 256 -3.36 -7.72 -9.09
CA LYS A 256 -4.34 -8.56 -9.80
C LYS A 256 -4.16 -8.46 -11.31
N ASN A 257 -4.16 -9.61 -11.98
CA ASN A 257 -3.94 -9.77 -13.43
C ASN A 257 -2.55 -9.32 -13.93
N LYS A 258 -1.64 -8.89 -13.07
CA LYS A 258 -0.28 -8.48 -13.45
C LYS A 258 0.75 -9.57 -13.24
N MET A 259 0.44 -10.56 -12.40
CA MET A 259 1.38 -11.57 -11.97
C MET A 259 1.59 -12.65 -13.03
N CYS A 260 2.78 -13.24 -13.04
CA CYS A 260 3.02 -14.50 -13.73
C CYS A 260 4.15 -15.32 -13.10
N GLY A 261 4.12 -16.64 -13.25
CA GLY A 261 5.13 -17.55 -12.74
C GLY A 261 4.55 -18.88 -12.27
N LEU A 262 5.30 -19.56 -11.42
CA LEU A 262 4.81 -20.75 -10.70
C LEU A 262 3.69 -20.42 -9.69
N CYS A 263 3.59 -19.18 -9.22
CA CYS A 263 2.53 -18.72 -8.32
C CYS A 263 1.21 -18.35 -9.03
N GLY A 264 1.09 -18.57 -10.35
CA GLY A 264 -0.12 -18.23 -11.09
C GLY A 264 -0.12 -16.81 -11.65
N ASN A 265 -1.29 -16.37 -12.11
CA ASN A 265 -1.55 -15.07 -12.71
C ASN A 265 -2.31 -14.08 -11.80
N TYR A 266 -2.80 -14.56 -10.65
CA TYR A 266 -3.50 -13.75 -9.64
C TYR A 266 -4.71 -13.02 -10.22
N ASN A 267 -5.69 -13.78 -10.69
CA ASN A 267 -6.93 -13.23 -11.26
C ASN A 267 -8.20 -13.75 -10.56
N GLY A 268 -8.04 -14.48 -9.45
CA GLY A 268 -9.13 -15.14 -8.73
C GLY A 268 -9.57 -16.47 -9.34
N ASN A 269 -8.96 -16.93 -10.44
CA ASN A 269 -9.34 -18.16 -11.14
C ASN A 269 -8.25 -19.23 -11.10
N LYS A 270 -8.28 -20.07 -10.07
CA LYS A 270 -7.37 -21.22 -9.92
C LYS A 270 -7.34 -22.21 -11.09
N THR A 271 -8.31 -22.18 -11.99
CA THR A 271 -8.35 -23.12 -13.13
C THR A 271 -7.34 -22.75 -14.23
N ASP A 272 -6.97 -21.47 -14.35
CA ASP A 272 -6.07 -20.95 -15.39
C ASP A 272 -4.64 -20.64 -14.93
N ASP A 273 -4.38 -20.75 -13.63
CA ASP A 273 -3.06 -20.68 -12.99
C ASP A 273 -1.95 -21.49 -13.68
N PHE A 274 -2.29 -22.56 -14.40
CA PHE A 274 -1.35 -23.30 -15.24
C PHE A 274 -1.12 -22.64 -16.60
N THR A 275 -0.87 -21.33 -16.58
CA THR A 275 -0.52 -20.55 -17.75
C THR A 275 1.00 -20.53 -17.94
N THR A 276 1.44 -20.99 -19.11
CA THR A 276 2.86 -21.06 -19.44
C THR A 276 3.46 -19.68 -19.66
N ARG A 277 4.80 -19.58 -19.63
CA ARG A 277 5.52 -18.33 -19.96
C ARG A 277 5.10 -17.67 -21.29
N ARG A 278 4.54 -18.43 -22.23
CA ARG A 278 4.05 -17.94 -23.53
C ARG A 278 2.56 -17.58 -23.52
N GLY A 279 1.91 -17.50 -22.36
CA GLY A 279 0.49 -17.19 -22.23
C GLY A 279 -0.47 -18.35 -22.51
N ARG A 280 0.04 -19.57 -22.80
CA ARG A 280 -0.83 -20.72 -23.08
C ARG A 280 -1.19 -21.50 -21.81
N GLN A 281 -2.47 -21.68 -21.54
CA GLN A 281 -2.97 -22.57 -20.48
C GLN A 281 -2.68 -24.03 -20.81
N VAL A 282 -2.27 -24.82 -19.81
CA VAL A 282 -2.02 -26.25 -19.95
C VAL A 282 -2.57 -27.04 -18.78
N LYS A 283 -2.98 -28.29 -19.01
CA LYS A 283 -3.48 -29.17 -17.93
C LYS A 283 -2.36 -29.85 -17.14
N LEU A 284 -1.22 -30.11 -17.79
CA LEU A 284 -0.12 -30.89 -17.20
C LEU A 284 0.85 -30.01 -16.40
N THR A 285 0.93 -30.23 -15.08
CA THR A 285 1.87 -29.56 -14.16
C THR A 285 3.30 -29.54 -14.69
N ARG A 286 3.77 -30.68 -15.24
CA ARG A 286 5.12 -30.79 -15.80
C ARG A 286 5.34 -29.84 -16.99
N ARG A 287 4.34 -29.63 -17.85
CA ARG A 287 4.45 -28.71 -18.99
C ARG A 287 4.45 -27.26 -18.50
N PHE A 288 3.54 -26.94 -17.57
CA PHE A 288 3.46 -25.63 -16.93
C PHE A 288 4.78 -25.25 -16.26
N ALA A 289 5.23 -26.02 -15.27
CA ALA A 289 6.40 -25.67 -14.47
C ALA A 289 7.71 -25.63 -15.29
N ARG A 290 7.87 -26.51 -16.29
CA ARG A 290 9.01 -26.45 -17.22
C ARG A 290 9.04 -25.19 -18.08
N SER A 291 7.90 -24.56 -18.33
CA SER A 291 7.86 -23.30 -19.08
C SER A 291 8.51 -22.16 -18.30
N TRP A 292 8.55 -22.26 -16.96
CA TRP A 292 9.08 -21.26 -16.03
C TRP A 292 10.55 -21.44 -15.63
N LEU A 293 11.28 -22.36 -16.26
CA LEU A 293 12.73 -22.53 -16.08
C LEU A 293 13.50 -21.24 -16.41
N VAL A 294 14.53 -20.94 -15.62
CA VAL A 294 15.43 -19.79 -15.80
C VAL A 294 16.85 -20.31 -16.07
N GLY A 295 17.51 -19.79 -17.11
CA GLY A 295 18.85 -20.21 -17.52
C GLY A 295 18.87 -21.32 -18.57
N ALA A 296 20.03 -21.94 -18.77
CA ALA A 296 20.26 -22.93 -19.82
C ALA A 296 19.42 -24.21 -19.59
N ARG A 297 18.31 -24.31 -20.33
CA ARG A 297 17.35 -25.43 -20.27
C ARG A 297 18.02 -26.79 -20.47
N THR A 298 19.08 -26.86 -21.28
CA THR A 298 19.86 -28.07 -21.59
C THR A 298 20.58 -28.63 -20.37
N LEU A 299 21.22 -27.78 -19.56
CA LEU A 299 21.92 -28.20 -18.33
C LEU A 299 20.94 -28.74 -17.29
N CYS A 300 19.80 -28.06 -17.11
CA CYS A 300 18.70 -28.50 -16.26
C CYS A 300 18.11 -29.86 -16.69
N MET A 301 17.88 -30.03 -18.00
CA MET A 301 17.28 -31.26 -18.54
C MET A 301 18.24 -32.45 -18.54
N ALA A 302 19.55 -32.23 -18.69
CA ALA A 302 20.56 -33.29 -18.58
C ALA A 302 20.62 -33.88 -17.16
N GLN A 303 20.50 -33.04 -16.13
CA GLN A 303 20.44 -33.49 -14.73
C GLN A 303 19.20 -34.33 -14.43
N SER A 304 18.02 -33.90 -14.92
CA SER A 304 16.76 -34.65 -14.77
C SER A 304 16.79 -36.01 -15.49
N ARG A 305 17.37 -36.11 -16.70
CA ARG A 305 17.50 -37.37 -17.46
C ARG A 305 18.52 -38.34 -16.85
N ARG A 306 19.62 -37.84 -16.27
CA ARG A 306 20.60 -38.68 -15.55
C ARG A 306 20.03 -39.24 -14.25
N GLN A 307 19.17 -38.48 -13.57
CA GLN A 307 18.41 -38.96 -12.41
C GLN A 307 17.45 -40.09 -12.82
N THR A 308 16.59 -39.92 -13.84
CA THR A 308 15.61 -40.98 -14.21
C THR A 308 16.25 -42.30 -14.64
N ARG A 309 17.42 -42.30 -15.31
CA ARG A 309 18.11 -43.52 -15.75
C ARG A 309 18.80 -44.31 -14.63
N ARG A 310 19.35 -43.66 -13.59
CA ARG A 310 19.97 -44.36 -12.44
C ARG A 310 18.96 -44.83 -11.37
N HIS A 311 17.69 -44.42 -11.46
CA HIS A 311 16.73 -44.49 -10.35
C HIS A 311 15.57 -45.50 -10.47
N ARG A 312 15.58 -46.40 -11.46
CA ARG A 312 14.61 -47.53 -11.48
C ARG A 312 14.82 -48.53 -10.33
N LYS A 313 15.99 -48.57 -9.67
CA LYS A 313 16.31 -49.65 -8.72
C LYS A 313 16.01 -49.38 -7.22
N ARG A 314 15.80 -48.13 -6.75
CA ARG A 314 15.56 -47.85 -5.30
C ARG A 314 14.77 -46.55 -5.03
N LYS A 315 13.61 -46.33 -5.68
CA LYS A 315 12.70 -45.24 -5.25
C LYS A 315 12.19 -45.61 -3.83
N PRO A 316 12.30 -44.75 -2.79
CA PRO A 316 11.67 -45.02 -1.52
C PRO A 316 10.17 -45.26 -1.77
N LYS A 317 9.64 -46.35 -1.21
CA LYS A 317 8.23 -46.70 -1.36
C LYS A 317 7.42 -45.55 -0.75
N SER A 318 6.62 -44.87 -1.55
CA SER A 318 5.62 -43.94 -1.02
C SER A 318 4.61 -44.71 -0.17
N CYS A 319 3.73 -44.00 0.54
CA CYS A 319 2.60 -44.60 1.27
C CYS A 319 1.72 -45.53 0.41
N GLY A 320 1.82 -45.50 -0.92
CA GLY A 320 1.14 -46.43 -1.83
C GLY A 320 1.76 -47.83 -1.88
N GLY A 321 3.05 -47.99 -1.55
CA GLY A 321 3.77 -49.27 -1.62
C GLY A 321 4.22 -49.83 -0.27
N ASP A 322 4.03 -49.08 0.82
CA ASP A 322 4.46 -49.44 2.17
C ASP A 322 3.37 -49.11 3.20
N ARG A 323 2.72 -50.17 3.71
CA ARG A 323 1.61 -50.05 4.68
C ARG A 323 2.07 -49.52 6.03
N ALA A 324 3.27 -49.90 6.49
CA ALA A 324 3.79 -49.47 7.79
C ALA A 324 4.18 -47.98 7.76
N ALA A 325 4.82 -47.54 6.66
CA ALA A 325 5.08 -46.13 6.41
C ALA A 325 3.78 -45.33 6.32
N ARG A 326 2.76 -45.85 5.62
CA ARG A 326 1.44 -45.22 5.53
C ARG A 326 0.77 -45.07 6.90
N ALA A 327 0.74 -46.12 7.71
CA ALA A 327 0.11 -46.09 9.03
C ALA A 327 0.80 -45.06 9.95
N THR A 328 2.13 -45.01 9.92
CA THR A 328 2.90 -44.02 10.68
C THR A 328 2.65 -42.60 10.19
N ALA A 329 2.67 -42.37 8.87
CA ALA A 329 2.39 -41.06 8.28
C ALA A 329 0.96 -40.57 8.63
N VAL A 330 -0.05 -41.43 8.45
CA VAL A 330 -1.45 -41.09 8.78
C VAL A 330 -1.59 -40.71 10.25
N ARG A 331 -1.01 -41.48 11.17
CA ARG A 331 -1.05 -41.20 12.60
C ARG A 331 -0.41 -39.85 12.95
N GLN A 332 0.73 -39.52 12.34
CA GLN A 332 1.41 -38.25 12.59
C GLN A 332 0.67 -37.06 11.96
N CYS A 333 0.26 -37.18 10.69
CA CYS A 333 -0.41 -36.11 9.94
C CYS A 333 -1.86 -35.88 10.37
N ASN A 334 -2.53 -36.85 10.99
CA ASN A 334 -3.91 -36.69 11.49
C ASN A 334 -4.04 -35.59 12.55
N ARG A 335 -2.93 -35.17 13.15
CA ARG A 335 -2.91 -33.99 14.04
C ARG A 335 -3.51 -32.75 13.36
N LEU A 336 -3.31 -32.57 12.04
CA LEU A 336 -3.89 -31.45 11.28
C LEU A 336 -5.43 -31.44 11.27
N LYS A 337 -6.06 -32.59 11.51
CA LYS A 337 -7.52 -32.76 11.57
C LYS A 337 -8.05 -32.88 12.99
N SER A 338 -7.19 -32.75 13.99
CA SER A 338 -7.58 -32.87 15.39
C SER A 338 -8.26 -31.59 15.89
N ALA A 339 -8.95 -31.70 17.03
CA ALA A 339 -9.63 -30.57 17.68
C ALA A 339 -8.69 -29.38 17.96
N ARG A 340 -7.38 -29.62 18.09
CA ARG A 340 -6.36 -28.57 18.28
C ARG A 340 -6.34 -27.53 17.16
N PHE A 341 -6.78 -27.90 15.96
CA PHE A 341 -6.84 -26.99 14.80
C PHE A 341 -8.28 -26.73 14.34
N ALA A 342 -9.30 -27.12 15.13
CA ALA A 342 -10.71 -27.01 14.73
C ALA A 342 -11.11 -25.57 14.40
N ASP A 343 -10.65 -24.61 15.21
CA ASP A 343 -10.94 -23.18 15.01
C ASP A 343 -10.34 -22.64 13.69
N CYS A 344 -9.31 -23.28 13.14
CA CYS A 344 -8.69 -22.90 11.87
C CYS A 344 -9.33 -23.59 10.66
N HIS A 345 -10.13 -24.65 10.84
CA HIS A 345 -10.69 -25.42 9.73
C HIS A 345 -11.69 -24.65 8.85
N PRO A 346 -12.50 -23.71 9.37
CA PRO A 346 -13.34 -22.84 8.53
C PRO A 346 -12.52 -21.97 7.58
N GLU A 347 -11.40 -21.44 8.04
CA GLU A 347 -10.54 -20.54 7.26
C GLU A 347 -9.58 -21.30 6.33
N VAL A 348 -9.03 -22.42 6.81
CA VAL A 348 -8.01 -23.22 6.11
C VAL A 348 -8.39 -24.69 6.14
N HIS A 349 -8.92 -25.16 5.01
CA HIS A 349 -9.30 -26.56 4.87
C HIS A 349 -8.07 -27.49 5.00
N PRO A 350 -8.04 -28.48 5.92
CA PRO A 350 -6.83 -29.26 6.24
C PRO A 350 -6.49 -30.35 5.20
N ALA A 351 -7.47 -30.79 4.39
CA ALA A 351 -7.28 -31.93 3.48
C ALA A 351 -6.12 -31.79 2.46
N PRO A 352 -5.86 -30.61 1.85
CA PRO A 352 -4.74 -30.45 0.93
C PRO A 352 -3.36 -30.57 1.59
N PHE A 353 -3.25 -30.24 2.89
CA PHE A 353 -2.01 -30.34 3.68
C PHE A 353 -1.79 -31.74 4.27
N PHE A 354 -2.85 -32.55 4.35
CA PHE A 354 -2.79 -33.92 4.86
C PHE A 354 -2.35 -34.95 3.80
N LYS A 355 -2.63 -34.68 2.52
CA LYS A 355 -2.36 -35.59 1.39
C LYS A 355 -0.92 -35.51 0.93
#